data_AF-F4X4Q8-F1
#
_entry.id   AF-F4X4Q8-F1
#
_cell.length_a   1.000
_cell.length_b   1.000
_cell.length_c   1.000
_cell.angle_alpha   90.00
_cell.angle_beta   90.00
_cell.angle_gamma   90.00
#
_symmetry.space_group_name_H-M   'P 1'
#
loop_
_entity.id
_entity.type
_entity.pdbx_description
1 polymer ?
#
loop_
_entity_poly.entity_id
_entity_poly.type
_entity_poly.pdbx_seq_one_letter_code
_entity_poly.pdbx_strand_id
1 'polypeptide(L)'
;KSAAEAHRMLVEVYGDTVPTNKLCRKWFRRFKNGDFSVEEKPRSGQPKKFEDKELEALLEEDQSQTQEELALGVTQQAVSARLRAMGII
;
A
#
# COMPACT_ATOMS: atom_id res chain seq x y z
N LYS A 1 2.16 -0.87 -33.25
CA LYS A 1 2.90 -1.88 -32.44
C LYS A 1 1.98 -2.46 -31.38
N SER A 2 1.90 -3.79 -31.30
CA SER A 2 1.12 -4.52 -30.30
C SER A 2 1.96 -4.80 -29.04
N ALA A 3 1.30 -5.14 -27.92
CA ALA A 3 1.98 -5.54 -26.70
C ALA A 3 2.83 -6.82 -26.89
N ALA A 4 2.43 -7.70 -27.81
CA ALA A 4 3.16 -8.92 -28.12
C ALA A 4 4.45 -8.63 -28.91
N GLU A 5 4.37 -7.72 -29.88
CA GLU A 5 5.55 -7.26 -30.63
C GLU A 5 6.55 -6.56 -29.69
N ALA A 6 6.08 -5.67 -28.82
CA ALA A 6 6.93 -5.01 -27.85
C ALA A 6 7.60 -5.99 -26.89
N HIS A 7 6.88 -7.01 -26.41
CA HIS A 7 7.46 -8.05 -25.57
C HIS A 7 8.55 -8.85 -26.31
N ARG A 8 8.34 -9.21 -27.59
CA ARG A 8 9.37 -9.91 -28.38
C ARG A 8 10.64 -9.08 -28.52
N MET A 9 10.49 -7.78 -28.82
CA MET A 9 11.63 -6.85 -28.90
C MET A 9 12.36 -6.74 -27.55
N LEU A 10 11.62 -6.71 -26.44
CA LEU A 10 12.24 -6.65 -25.11
C LEU A 10 13.05 -7.92 -24.82
N VAL A 11 12.51 -9.11 -25.09
CA VAL A 11 13.23 -10.39 -24.90
C VAL A 11 14.49 -10.43 -25.76
N GLU A 12 14.41 -9.96 -27.01
CA GLU A 12 15.56 -9.95 -27.92
C GLU A 12 16.71 -9.07 -27.41
N VAL A 13 16.41 -7.95 -26.76
CA VAL A 13 17.42 -6.99 -26.28
C VAL A 13 17.92 -7.31 -24.86
N TYR A 14 17.03 -7.76 -23.98
CA TYR A 14 17.31 -7.88 -22.53
C TYR A 14 17.24 -9.32 -21.99
N GLY A 15 16.96 -10.30 -22.86
CA GLY A 15 16.85 -11.71 -22.50
C GLY A 15 15.64 -12.02 -21.61
N ASP A 16 15.77 -13.03 -20.76
CA ASP A 16 14.64 -13.58 -19.99
C ASP A 16 14.28 -12.77 -18.74
N THR A 17 15.03 -11.72 -18.42
CA THR A 17 14.78 -10.87 -17.24
C THR A 17 13.68 -9.81 -17.48
N VAL A 18 12.99 -9.89 -18.62
CA VAL A 18 12.00 -8.90 -19.02
C VAL A 18 10.64 -9.09 -18.35
N PRO A 19 9.82 -8.02 -18.29
CA PRO A 19 8.43 -8.13 -17.85
C PRO A 19 7.65 -9.12 -18.70
N THR A 20 6.86 -9.97 -18.04
CA THR A 20 6.02 -10.95 -18.75
C THR A 20 5.06 -10.29 -19.75
N ASN A 21 4.62 -11.06 -20.75
CA ASN A 21 3.63 -10.59 -21.74
C ASN A 21 2.34 -10.03 -21.09
N LYS A 22 1.95 -10.59 -19.92
CA LYS A 22 0.81 -10.10 -19.13
C LYS A 22 1.06 -8.69 -18.60
N LEU A 23 2.26 -8.40 -18.10
CA LEU A 23 2.64 -7.04 -17.66
C LEU A 23 2.66 -6.08 -18.85
N CYS A 24 3.23 -6.48 -20.00
CA CYS A 24 3.22 -5.65 -21.21
C CYS A 24 1.79 -5.29 -21.63
N ARG A 25 0.86 -6.26 -21.65
CA ARG A 25 -0.56 -5.98 -21.96
C ARG A 25 -1.21 -5.03 -20.94
N LYS A 26 -0.90 -5.16 -19.65
CA LYS A 26 -1.40 -4.26 -18.60
C LYS A 26 -0.92 -2.82 -18.83
N TRP A 27 0.35 -2.62 -19.13
CA TRP A 27 0.92 -1.31 -19.45
C TRP A 27 0.32 -0.72 -20.73
N PHE A 28 0.18 -1.50 -21.80
CA PHE A 28 -0.48 -1.06 -23.02
C PHE A 28 -1.93 -0.62 -22.79
N ARG A 29 -2.65 -1.27 -21.87
CA ARG A 29 -4.01 -0.83 -21.48
C ARG A 29 -3.98 0.51 -20.74
N ARG A 30 -3.02 0.73 -19.83
CA ARG A 30 -2.84 2.03 -19.14
C ARG A 30 -2.56 3.14 -20.14
N PHE A 31 -1.62 2.90 -21.07
CA PHE A 31 -1.27 3.88 -22.10
C PHE A 31 -2.45 4.19 -23.03
N LYS A 32 -3.27 3.20 -23.40
CA LYS A 32 -4.51 3.44 -24.17
C LYS A 32 -5.54 4.28 -23.42
N ASN A 33 -5.52 4.24 -22.09
CA ASN A 33 -6.40 5.04 -21.25
C ASN A 33 -5.81 6.44 -20.93
N GLY A 34 -4.69 6.82 -21.56
CA GLY A 34 -4.01 8.10 -21.34
C GLY A 34 -3.16 8.16 -20.07
N ASP A 35 -3.01 7.05 -19.33
CA ASP A 35 -2.14 6.97 -18.15
C ASP A 35 -0.73 6.55 -18.59
N PHE A 36 0.12 7.54 -18.81
CA PHE A 36 1.54 7.37 -19.19
C PHE A 36 2.49 7.44 -17.99
N SER A 37 1.98 7.53 -16.76
CA SER A 37 2.83 7.55 -15.57
C SER A 37 3.51 6.19 -15.36
N VAL A 38 4.84 6.21 -15.27
CA VAL A 38 5.66 5.04 -14.96
C VAL A 38 5.76 4.77 -13.46
N GLU A 39 5.32 5.72 -12.63
CA GLU A 39 5.37 5.60 -11.19
C GLU A 39 4.39 4.53 -10.69
N GLU A 40 4.81 3.80 -9.65
CA GLU A 40 3.88 2.96 -8.91
C GLU A 40 2.88 3.85 -8.19
N LYS A 41 1.58 3.59 -8.42
CA LYS A 41 0.54 4.19 -7.59
C LYS A 41 0.71 3.72 -6.15
N PRO A 42 0.32 4.54 -5.16
CA PRO A 42 0.29 4.10 -3.77
C PRO A 42 -0.39 2.74 -3.68
N ARG A 43 0.31 1.79 -3.07
CA ARG A 43 -0.25 0.45 -2.88
C ARG A 43 -1.41 0.60 -1.89
N SER A 44 -2.51 -0.10 -2.15
CA SER A 44 -3.55 -0.27 -1.13
C SER A 44 -2.90 -1.02 0.03
N GLY A 45 -2.53 -0.28 1.09
CA GLY A 45 -2.02 -0.86 2.32
C GLY A 45 -3.09 -1.67 3.02
N GLN A 46 -2.72 -2.31 4.13
CA GLN A 46 -3.70 -2.91 5.02
C GLN A 46 -4.65 -1.81 5.51
N PRO A 47 -5.99 -1.99 5.39
CA PRO A 47 -6.95 -1.05 5.96
C PRO A 47 -6.67 -0.86 7.46
N LYS A 48 -6.78 0.38 7.93
CA LYS A 48 -6.73 0.66 9.36
C LYS A 48 -7.86 -0.13 10.05
N LYS A 49 -7.51 -0.94 11.05
CA LYS A 49 -8.47 -1.75 11.82
C LYS A 49 -9.35 -0.94 12.78
N PHE A 50 -8.91 0.26 13.14
CA PHE A 50 -9.63 1.24 13.96
C PHE A 50 -9.21 2.64 13.52
N GLU A 51 -10.02 3.66 13.77
CA GLU A 51 -9.73 5.04 13.40
C GLU A 51 -8.90 5.75 14.49
N ASP A 52 -8.06 6.72 14.10
CA ASP A 52 -7.21 7.44 15.06
C ASP A 52 -8.08 8.24 16.06
N LYS A 53 -9.24 8.74 15.59
CA LYS A 53 -10.25 9.45 16.42
C LYS A 53 -10.86 8.59 17.53
N GLU A 54 -11.04 7.29 17.27
CA GLU A 54 -11.57 6.37 18.28
C GLU A 54 -10.53 6.18 19.40
N LEU A 55 -9.25 6.13 19.05
CA LEU A 55 -8.17 6.03 20.01
C LEU A 55 -7.98 7.33 20.80
N GLU A 56 -8.10 8.49 20.14
CA GLU A 56 -8.09 9.79 20.82
C GLU A 56 -9.23 9.93 21.84
N ALA A 57 -10.46 9.56 21.47
CA ALA A 57 -11.61 9.64 22.37
C ALA A 57 -11.44 8.79 23.65
N LEU A 58 -10.84 7.60 23.52
CA LEU A 58 -10.57 6.72 24.67
C LEU A 58 -9.48 7.30 25.59
N LEU A 59 -8.46 7.92 25.01
CA LEU A 59 -7.40 8.60 25.78
C LEU A 59 -7.91 9.88 26.46
N GLU A 60 -8.85 10.59 25.86
CA GLU A 60 -9.52 11.74 26.48
C GLU A 60 -10.40 11.32 27.67
N GLU A 61 -11.05 10.16 27.57
CA GLU A 61 -11.86 9.60 28.66
C GLU A 61 -10.99 9.14 29.84
N ASP A 62 -9.88 8.45 29.56
CA ASP A 62 -8.91 8.03 30.57
C ASP A 62 -7.47 8.02 30.03
N GLN A 63 -6.71 9.02 30.44
CA GLN A 63 -5.30 9.19 30.05
C GLN A 63 -4.35 8.17 30.70
N SER A 64 -4.82 7.39 31.69
CA SER A 64 -4.01 6.39 32.40
C SER A 64 -4.08 4.98 31.80
N GLN A 65 -4.84 4.81 30.72
CA GLN A 65 -5.01 3.51 30.05
C GLN A 65 -3.69 2.97 29.48
N THR A 66 -3.51 1.68 29.65
CA THR A 66 -2.37 0.93 29.11
C THR A 66 -2.63 0.49 27.66
N GLN A 67 -1.55 0.21 26.91
CA GLN A 67 -1.66 -0.33 25.55
C GLN A 67 -2.37 -1.68 25.48
N GLU A 68 -2.38 -2.44 26.59
CA GLU A 68 -3.09 -3.72 26.70
C GLU A 68 -4.60 -3.50 26.78
N GLU A 69 -5.05 -2.52 27.56
CA GLU A 69 -6.46 -2.15 27.67
C GLU A 69 -6.99 -1.54 26.36
N LEU A 70 -6.14 -0.80 25.66
CA LEU A 70 -6.43 -0.20 24.34
C LEU A 70 -6.36 -1.20 23.18
N ALA A 71 -6.02 -2.48 23.43
CA ALA A 71 -5.96 -3.51 22.40
C ALA A 71 -7.36 -3.99 21.98
N LEU A 72 -8.13 -3.10 21.35
CA LEU A 72 -9.51 -3.28 20.88
C LEU A 72 -9.63 -4.24 19.68
N GLY A 73 -9.21 -5.49 19.84
CA GLY A 73 -9.18 -6.49 18.76
C GLY A 73 -7.99 -6.32 17.80
N VAL A 74 -7.01 -5.52 18.19
CA VAL A 74 -5.72 -5.33 17.51
C VAL A 74 -4.57 -5.77 18.40
N THR A 75 -3.38 -5.94 17.82
CA THR A 75 -2.20 -6.25 18.61
C THR A 75 -1.72 -5.01 19.37
N GLN A 76 -1.16 -5.19 20.57
CA GLN A 76 -0.52 -4.13 21.34
C GLN A 76 0.52 -3.35 20.51
N GLN A 77 1.27 -4.05 19.64
CA GLN A 77 2.23 -3.44 18.70
C GLN A 77 1.56 -2.46 17.73
N ALA A 78 0.35 -2.77 17.25
CA ALA A 78 -0.39 -1.88 16.36
C ALA A 78 -0.84 -0.61 17.10
N VAL A 79 -1.26 -0.74 18.36
CA VAL A 79 -1.59 0.41 19.23
C VAL A 79 -0.35 1.27 19.47
N SER A 80 0.78 0.65 19.85
CA SER A 80 2.05 1.34 20.08
C SER A 80 2.55 2.11 18.85
N ALA A 81 2.52 1.48 17.67
CA ALA A 81 2.92 2.13 16.42
C ALA A 81 2.04 3.35 16.08
N ARG A 82 0.75 3.29 16.41
CA ARG A 82 -0.19 4.39 16.19
C ARG A 82 -0.02 5.52 17.20
N LEU A 83 0.16 5.22 18.47
CA LEU A 83 0.45 6.23 19.50
C LEU A 83 1.70 7.03 19.16
N ARG A 84 2.75 6.37 18.63
CA ARG A 84 3.95 7.05 18.11
C ARG A 84 3.65 7.92 16.89
N ALA A 85 2.84 7.43 15.95
CA ALA A 85 2.46 8.18 14.75
C ALA A 85 1.64 9.45 15.10
N MET A 86 0.89 9.42 16.20
CA MET A 86 0.14 10.56 16.73
C MET A 86 0.98 11.47 17.65
N GLY A 87 2.21 11.07 18.00
CA GLY A 87 3.10 11.86 18.87
C GLY A 87 2.72 11.84 20.36
N ILE A 88 1.98 10.82 20.80
CA ILE A 88 1.54 10.66 22.20
C ILE A 88 2.64 10.02 23.05
N ILE A 89 3.45 9.13 22.44
CA ILE A 89 4.59 8.42 23.06
C ILE A 89 5.82 8.38 22.15
#